data_AF-A0A365HH08-F1
#
_entry.id   AF-A0A365HH08-F1
#
_cell.length_a   1.000
_cell.length_b   1.000
_cell.length_c   1.000
_cell.angle_alpha   90.00
_cell.angle_beta   90.00
_cell.angle_gamma   90.00
#
_symmetry.space_group_name_H-M   'P 1'
#
loop_
_entity.id
_entity.type
_entity.pdbx_description
1 polymer ?
#
loop_
_entity_poly.entity_id
_entity_poly.type
_entity_poly.pdbx_seq_one_letter_code
_entity_poly.pdbx_strand_id
1 'polypeptide(L)'
;MWQYILYADNNMLWSEVDCVFGGGTAAATRQWQRAEGLTADGVVGPNTRGRADNYLAANGTAVTYFGATGTLSFTRSSGAGYYYYNGIRITYNRSGGTLPGC
;
A
#
# COMPACT_ATOMS: atom_id res chain seq x y z
N MET A 1 -0.93 -4.55 1.74
CA MET A 1 -1.06 -3.53 0.68
C MET A 1 -0.07 -2.39 0.89
N TRP A 2 -0.03 -1.74 2.07
CA TRP A 2 0.76 -0.53 2.26
C TRP A 2 2.26 -0.64 1.91
N GLN A 3 2.96 -1.70 2.35
CA GLN A 3 4.37 -1.90 1.99
C GLN A 3 4.61 -2.03 0.48
N TYR A 4 3.65 -2.55 -0.28
CA TYR A 4 3.73 -2.59 -1.75
C TYR A 4 3.65 -1.20 -2.35
N ILE A 5 2.80 -0.33 -1.80
CA ILE A 5 2.73 1.08 -2.20
C ILE A 5 4.07 1.77 -1.94
N LEU A 6 4.65 1.57 -0.74
CA LEU A 6 5.97 2.11 -0.42
C LEU A 6 7.05 1.61 -1.39
N TYR A 7 6.99 0.33 -1.78
CA TYR A 7 7.88 -0.22 -2.80
C TYR A 7 7.67 0.43 -4.18
N ALA A 8 6.42 0.62 -4.62
CA ALA A 8 6.09 1.29 -5.89
C ALA A 8 6.58 2.74 -5.96
N ASP A 9 6.70 3.39 -4.80
CA ASP A 9 7.18 4.76 -4.65
C ASP A 9 8.68 4.84 -4.29
N ASN A 10 9.41 3.72 -4.35
CA ASN A 10 10.84 3.63 -4.01
C ASN A 10 11.18 4.11 -2.59
N ASN A 11 10.23 3.97 -1.67
CA ASN A 11 10.40 4.24 -0.24
C ASN A 11 10.77 2.97 0.54
N MET A 12 10.74 1.80 -0.09
CA MET A 12 10.98 0.50 0.54
C MET A 12 11.47 -0.52 -0.49
N LEU A 13 12.33 -1.46 -0.10
CA LEU A 13 12.75 -2.56 -0.97
C LEU A 13 11.78 -3.74 -0.91
N TRP A 14 11.69 -4.50 -1.99
CA TRP A 14 10.85 -5.72 -2.03
C TRP A 14 11.21 -6.73 -0.93
N SER A 15 12.50 -6.86 -0.61
CA SER A 15 13.00 -7.76 0.45
C SER A 15 12.57 -7.36 1.86
N GLU A 16 12.11 -6.13 2.06
CA GLU A 16 11.65 -5.63 3.36
C GLU A 16 10.15 -5.85 3.56
N VAL A 17 9.42 -6.26 2.51
CA VAL A 17 7.98 -6.52 2.57
C VAL A 17 7.74 -7.80 3.38
N ASP A 18 7.47 -7.62 4.66
CA ASP A 18 7.33 -8.68 5.67
C ASP A 18 5.90 -8.79 6.25
N CYS A 19 4.98 -7.94 5.77
CA CYS A 19 3.63 -7.79 6.28
C CYS A 19 3.54 -7.32 7.74
N VAL A 20 4.63 -6.88 8.35
CA VAL A 20 4.67 -6.35 9.70
C VAL A 20 4.87 -4.85 9.62
N PHE A 21 3.98 -4.08 10.26
CA PHE A 21 4.20 -2.64 10.40
C PHE A 21 5.24 -2.37 11.51
N GLY A 22 6.51 -2.61 11.20
CA GLY A 22 7.64 -2.36 12.09
C GLY A 22 8.24 -0.95 11.94
N GLY A 23 9.35 -0.71 12.65
CA GLY A 23 10.06 0.57 12.59
C GLY A 23 10.54 0.96 11.18
N GLY A 24 10.93 -0.03 10.36
CA GLY A 24 11.31 0.18 8.96
C GLY A 24 10.14 0.66 8.10
N THR A 25 8.98 -0.01 8.20
CA THR A 25 7.77 0.43 7.48
C THR A 25 7.28 1.79 7.96
N ALA A 26 7.37 2.08 9.27
CA ALA A 26 7.04 3.39 9.81
C ALA A 26 7.97 4.48 9.25
N ALA A 27 9.27 4.20 9.10
CA ALA A 27 10.23 5.13 8.50
C ALA A 27 9.94 5.40 7.03
N ALA A 28 9.69 4.34 6.25
CA ALA A 28 9.29 4.46 4.84
C ALA A 28 7.95 5.20 4.69
N THR A 29 6.99 4.97 5.60
CA THR A 29 5.71 5.69 5.65
C THR A 29 5.92 7.19 5.88
N ARG A 30 6.84 7.57 6.77
CA ARG A 30 7.19 8.99 6.98
C ARG A 30 7.79 9.61 5.73
N GLN A 31 8.65 8.90 5.00
CA GLN A 31 9.23 9.42 3.75
C GLN A 31 8.14 9.64 2.70
N TRP A 32 7.27 8.64 2.51
CA TRP A 32 6.13 8.75 1.61
C TRP A 32 5.21 9.93 1.98
N GLN A 33 4.84 10.06 3.26
CA GLN A 33 4.00 11.17 3.72
C GLN A 33 4.63 12.54 3.44
N ARG A 34 5.96 12.68 3.59
CA ARG A 34 6.68 13.93 3.24
C ARG A 34 6.61 14.22 1.75
N ALA A 35 6.82 13.21 0.91
CA ALA A 35 6.74 13.35 -0.54
C ALA A 35 5.34 13.78 -0.98
N GLU A 36 4.31 13.32 -0.27
CA GLU A 36 2.91 13.65 -0.53
C GLU A 36 2.40 14.92 0.17
N GLY A 37 3.26 15.65 0.87
CA GLY A 37 2.90 16.89 1.56
C GLY A 37 2.00 16.69 2.79
N LEU A 38 1.99 15.49 3.38
CA LEU A 38 1.27 15.16 4.59
C LEU A 38 2.15 15.29 5.84
N THR A 39 1.51 15.32 7.02
CA THR A 39 2.21 15.17 8.29
C THR A 39 2.90 13.80 8.35
N ALA A 40 4.22 13.82 8.53
CA ALA A 40 5.07 12.63 8.53
C ALA A 40 5.10 11.93 9.89
N ASP A 41 3.95 11.47 10.36
CA ASP A 41 3.79 10.77 11.63
C ASP A 41 4.18 9.27 11.57
N GLY A 42 4.29 8.71 10.36
CA GLY A 42 4.61 7.31 10.12
C GLY A 42 3.44 6.37 10.41
N VAL A 43 2.23 6.90 10.48
CA VAL A 43 0.99 6.17 10.75
C VAL A 43 0.09 6.22 9.52
N VAL A 44 -0.46 5.07 9.12
CA VAL A 44 -1.36 4.98 7.96
C VAL A 44 -2.78 5.38 8.37
N GLY A 45 -2.99 6.69 8.54
CA GLY A 45 -4.28 7.29 8.89
C GLY A 45 -5.22 7.48 7.70
N PRO A 46 -6.44 8.03 7.92
CA PRO A 46 -7.38 8.37 6.84
C PRO A 46 -6.78 9.30 5.78
N ASN A 47 -5.98 10.29 6.18
CA ASN A 47 -5.35 11.24 5.26
C ASN A 47 -4.33 10.56 4.34
N THR A 48 -3.45 9.73 4.93
CA THR A 48 -2.46 8.93 4.18
C THR A 48 -3.14 8.01 3.17
N ARG A 49 -4.21 7.33 3.59
CA ARG A 49 -4.97 6.43 2.71
C ARG A 49 -5.70 7.19 1.60
N GLY A 50 -6.43 8.25 1.94
CA GLY A 50 -7.13 9.05 0.94
C GLY A 50 -6.17 9.64 -0.09
N ARG A 51 -4.95 9.98 0.32
CA ARG A 51 -3.92 10.43 -0.61
C ARG A 51 -3.41 9.30 -1.51
N ALA A 52 -3.15 8.12 -0.95
CA ALA A 52 -2.75 6.95 -1.74
C ALA A 52 -3.86 6.48 -2.70
N ASP A 53 -5.13 6.60 -2.29
CA ASP A 53 -6.30 6.26 -3.09
C ASP A 53 -6.39 7.11 -4.37
N ASN A 54 -5.85 8.33 -4.38
CA ASN A 54 -5.79 9.16 -5.59
C ASN A 54 -4.89 8.58 -6.69
N TYR A 55 -3.96 7.69 -6.32
CA TYR A 55 -3.09 6.97 -7.26
C TYR A 55 -3.64 5.58 -7.61
N LEU A 56 -4.83 5.23 -7.12
CA LEU A 56 -5.50 3.98 -7.46
C LEU A 56 -6.49 4.20 -8.62
N ALA A 57 -6.36 3.38 -9.66
CA ALA A 57 -7.40 3.23 -10.67
C ALA A 57 -7.99 1.81 -10.63
N ALA A 58 -9.30 1.72 -10.51
CA ALA A 58 -10.02 0.47 -10.60
C ALA A 58 -10.51 0.23 -12.04
N ASN A 59 -10.20 -0.93 -12.61
CA ASN A 59 -10.69 -1.39 -13.90
C ASN A 59 -11.25 -2.82 -13.75
N GLY A 60 -12.56 -2.92 -13.56
CA GLY A 60 -13.23 -4.20 -13.30
C GLY A 60 -12.71 -4.85 -12.02
N THR A 61 -12.06 -6.00 -12.15
CA THR A 61 -11.40 -6.71 -11.04
C THR A 61 -9.97 -6.25 -10.81
N ALA A 62 -9.35 -5.46 -11.70
CA ALA A 62 -8.02 -4.93 -11.47
C ALA A 62 -8.09 -3.60 -10.69
N VAL A 63 -7.16 -3.40 -9.77
CA VAL A 63 -6.88 -2.13 -9.10
C VAL A 63 -5.40 -1.85 -9.30
N THR A 64 -5.10 -0.81 -10.06
CA THR A 64 -3.73 -0.40 -10.39
C THR A 64 -3.33 0.79 -9.52
N TYR A 65 -2.22 0.67 -8.81
CA TYR A 65 -1.55 1.77 -8.13
C TYR A 65 -0.47 2.34 -9.04
N PHE A 66 -0.56 3.64 -9.33
CA PHE A 66 0.44 4.39 -10.08
C PHE A 66 1.41 5.05 -9.11
N GLY A 67 2.45 4.31 -8.74
CA GLY A 67 3.51 4.85 -7.89
C GLY A 67 4.46 5.76 -8.67
N ALA A 68 5.25 6.53 -7.92
CA ALA A 68 6.26 7.45 -8.43
C ALA A 68 7.34 6.75 -9.27
N THR A 69 7.65 5.48 -8.97
CA THR A 69 8.72 4.73 -9.67
C THR A 69 8.23 3.46 -10.36
N GLY A 70 7.05 2.97 -10.02
CA GLY A 70 6.50 1.76 -10.60
C GLY A 70 4.99 1.67 -10.48
N THR A 71 4.40 1.01 -11.48
CA THR A 71 2.97 0.70 -11.50
C THR A 71 2.74 -0.70 -10.95
N LEU A 72 1.89 -0.83 -9.93
CA LEU A 72 1.49 -2.12 -9.36
C LEU A 72 0.04 -2.42 -9.68
N SER A 73 -0.21 -3.55 -10.34
CA SER A 73 -1.57 -4.02 -10.59
C SER A 73 -1.96 -5.11 -9.60
N PHE A 74 -3.01 -4.85 -8.83
CA PHE A 74 -3.64 -5.76 -7.90
C PHE A 74 -4.91 -6.34 -8.53
N THR A 75 -5.22 -7.61 -8.30
CA THR A 75 -6.50 -8.21 -8.71
C THR A 75 -7.40 -8.35 -7.49
N ARG A 76 -8.53 -7.66 -7.48
CA ARG A 76 -9.59 -7.78 -6.49
C ARG A 76 -10.38 -9.07 -6.72
N SER A 77 -10.56 -9.85 -5.64
CA SER A 77 -11.50 -10.97 -5.64
C SER A 77 -12.93 -10.48 -5.63
N SER A 78 -13.72 -10.89 -6.64
CA SER A 78 -15.15 -10.61 -6.76
C SER A 78 -15.95 -11.44 -5.74
N GLY A 79 -15.92 -11.04 -4.47
CA GLY A 79 -16.75 -11.63 -3.40
C GLY A 79 -16.07 -11.76 -2.04
N ALA A 80 -14.74 -11.84 -2.00
CA ALA A 80 -14.00 -12.12 -0.77
C ALA A 80 -13.37 -10.89 -0.10
N GLY A 81 -13.35 -9.73 -0.76
CA GLY A 81 -12.79 -8.48 -0.22
C GLY A 81 -11.25 -8.42 -0.18
N TYR A 82 -10.57 -9.45 -0.69
CA TYR A 82 -9.11 -9.50 -0.79
C TYR A 82 -8.61 -8.99 -2.15
N TYR A 83 -7.35 -8.57 -2.16
CA TYR A 83 -6.58 -8.25 -3.35
C TYR A 83 -5.51 -9.31 -3.58
N TYR A 84 -5.00 -9.44 -4.80
CA TYR A 84 -3.90 -10.33 -5.15
C TYR A 84 -2.83 -9.55 -5.92
N TYR A 85 -1.56 -9.83 -5.68
CA TYR A 85 -0.44 -9.33 -6.47
C TYR A 85 0.48 -10.49 -6.82
N ASN A 86 0.72 -10.74 -8.12
CA ASN A 86 1.52 -11.88 -8.58
C ASN A 86 1.13 -13.23 -7.94
N GLY A 87 -0.17 -13.45 -7.69
CA GLY A 87 -0.69 -14.66 -7.04
C GLY A 87 -0.65 -14.68 -5.51
N ILE A 88 0.00 -13.70 -4.86
CA ILE A 88 0.04 -13.54 -3.40
C ILE A 88 -1.21 -12.79 -2.93
N ARG A 89 -1.88 -13.28 -1.89
CA ARG A 89 -3.10 -12.65 -1.36
C ARG A 89 -2.73 -11.49 -0.44
N ILE A 90 -3.23 -10.31 -0.78
CA ILE A 90 -3.10 -9.10 0.01
C ILE A 90 -4.43 -8.79 0.68
N THR A 91 -4.44 -8.77 2.01
CA THR A 91 -5.58 -8.28 2.78
C THR A 91 -5.49 -6.77 2.95
N TYR A 92 -6.49 -6.02 2.47
CA TYR A 92 -6.64 -4.58 2.73
C TYR A 92 -7.98 -4.35 3.43
N ASN A 93 -7.95 -4.01 4.72
CA ASN A 93 -9.16 -3.52 5.40
C ASN A 93 -9.16 -1.99 5.42
N ARG A 94 -10.35 -1.40 5.26
CA ARG A 94 -10.60 0.05 5.30
C ARG A 94 -10.34 0.67 6.68
N SER A 95 -9.95 -0.12 7.68
CA SER A 95 -9.82 0.24 9.09
C SER A 95 -8.38 0.41 9.58
N GLY A 96 -7.36 0.20 8.73
CA GLY A 96 -5.96 0.41 9.13
C GLY A 96 -5.46 -0.64 10.13
N GLY A 97 -5.99 -1.86 10.06
CA GLY A 97 -5.51 -2.98 10.86
C GLY A 97 -4.24 -3.61 10.27
N THR A 98 -3.33 -4.00 11.17
CA THR A 98 -2.16 -4.88 10.95
C THR A 98 -2.33 -5.74 9.73
N LEU A 99 -1.40 -5.67 8.76
CA LEU A 99 -1.42 -6.46 7.54
C LEU A 99 -1.28 -7.96 7.88
N PRO A 100 -2.34 -8.78 7.91
CA PRO A 100 -2.16 -10.22 7.99
C PRO A 100 -2.26 -10.72 6.56
N GLY A 101 -1.09 -10.87 5.95
CA GLY A 101 -0.96 -11.69 4.76
C GLY A 101 0.05 -11.18 3.75
N CYS A 102 1.17 -11.89 3.72
CA CYS A 102 1.42 -12.77 2.59
C CYS A 102 0.22 -13.71 2.35
#